data_AF-N1MY39-F1
#
_entry.id   AF-N1MY39-F1
#
_cell.length_a   1.000
_cell.length_b   1.000
_cell.length_c   1.000
_cell.angle_alpha   90.00
_cell.angle_beta   90.00
_cell.angle_gamma   90.00
#
_symmetry.space_group_name_H-M   'P 1'
#
loop_
_entity.id
_entity.type
_entity.pdbx_description
1 polymer ?
#
loop_
_entity_poly.entity_id
_entity_poly.type
_entity_poly.pdbx_seq_one_letter_code
_entity_poly.pdbx_strand_id
1 'polypeptide(L)'
;MTKIKDAPKPDEVVKATATSAPDVTPNVTEEAPPSYAKIGVTPMAVCDRLRIIDAETGDLIEKVIEADADKGLVVRYLVEDGALVRDDNRFKTIEETRAIRIEWRTGKQKDSF
;
A
#
# COMPACT_ATOMS: atom_id res chain seq x y z
N MET A 1 47.55 59.79 -8.38
CA MET A 1 47.94 58.45 -8.87
C MET A 1 48.64 57.72 -7.73
N THR A 2 47.87 57.03 -6.90
CA THR A 2 48.36 56.47 -5.63
C THR A 2 48.71 55.00 -5.82
N LYS A 3 49.92 54.65 -5.38
CA LYS A 3 50.59 53.34 -5.47
C LYS A 3 49.77 52.22 -4.81
N ILE A 4 49.71 51.06 -5.45
CA ILE A 4 49.37 49.80 -4.77
C ILE A 4 50.68 49.08 -4.51
N LYS A 5 51.09 49.07 -3.23
CA LYS A 5 52.12 48.21 -2.67
C LYS A 5 51.45 47.05 -1.95
N ASP A 6 52.21 45.97 -1.86
CA ASP A 6 52.15 44.91 -0.85
C ASP A 6 50.98 43.92 -0.90
N ALA A 7 51.36 42.68 -1.20
CA ALA A 7 50.63 41.48 -0.82
C ALA A 7 50.77 41.26 0.69
N PRO A 8 49.72 40.80 1.38
CA PRO A 8 49.90 40.09 2.64
C PRO A 8 49.89 38.57 2.45
N LYS A 9 50.86 37.95 3.13
CA LYS A 9 51.02 36.53 3.43
C LYS A 9 50.05 36.10 4.56
N PRO A 10 49.95 34.79 4.86
CA PRO A 10 48.77 34.17 5.46
C PRO A 10 48.80 34.24 6.98
N ASP A 11 47.64 34.52 7.59
CA ASP A 11 47.39 34.24 8.99
C ASP A 11 46.08 33.45 9.15
N GLU A 12 46.30 32.29 9.76
CA GLU A 12 45.42 31.37 10.46
C GLU A 12 44.13 31.96 11.05
N VAL A 13 42.97 31.41 10.67
CA VAL A 13 41.85 31.21 11.59
C VAL A 13 41.26 29.81 11.36
N VAL A 14 41.68 28.89 12.22
CA VAL A 14 41.02 27.63 12.51
C VAL A 14 39.60 27.88 13.03
N LYS A 15 38.57 27.40 12.31
CA LYS A 15 37.36 26.75 12.88
C LYS A 15 36.32 26.42 11.80
N ALA A 16 36.05 25.13 11.63
CA ALA A 16 34.70 24.52 11.74
C ALA A 16 34.76 23.06 11.29
N THR A 17 35.00 22.18 12.26
CA THR A 17 34.69 20.75 12.15
C THR A 17 33.17 20.60 12.19
N ALA A 18 32.57 20.10 11.10
CA ALA A 18 31.41 19.21 11.09
C ALA A 18 31.02 18.92 9.63
N THR A 19 31.71 17.97 9.00
CA THR A 19 31.12 17.22 7.88
C THR A 19 30.04 16.34 8.50
N SER A 20 28.79 16.82 8.47
CA SER A 20 27.66 15.94 8.73
C SER A 20 27.55 14.98 7.55
N ALA A 21 27.65 13.68 7.83
CA ALA A 21 27.36 12.63 6.86
C ALA A 21 25.96 12.86 6.26
N PRO A 22 25.72 12.52 4.98
CA PRO A 22 24.37 12.53 4.44
C PRO A 22 23.52 11.54 5.23
N ASP A 23 22.44 12.03 5.83
CA ASP A 23 21.39 11.23 6.43
C ASP A 23 20.71 10.43 5.31
N VAL A 24 21.14 9.19 5.12
CA VAL A 24 20.45 8.24 4.23
C VAL A 24 19.28 7.68 5.04
N THR A 25 18.19 8.43 5.12
CA THR A 25 16.90 7.83 5.47
C THR A 25 16.56 6.86 4.33
N PRO A 26 16.37 5.55 4.55
CA PRO A 26 15.91 4.67 3.49
C PRO A 26 14.50 5.11 3.10
N ASN A 27 14.36 5.63 1.87
CA ASN A 27 13.07 5.89 1.26
C ASN A 27 12.40 4.53 0.99
N VAL A 28 11.68 3.99 1.99
CA VAL A 28 10.86 2.80 1.82
C VAL A 28 9.72 3.20 0.88
N THR A 29 9.93 2.99 -0.41
CA THR A 29 8.86 3.11 -1.40
C THR A 29 7.95 1.92 -1.13
N GLU A 30 6.91 2.11 -0.33
CA GLU A 30 5.88 1.10 -0.11
C GLU A 30 5.29 0.77 -1.49
N GLU A 31 5.53 -0.45 -1.96
CA GLU A 31 5.04 -0.93 -3.25
C GLU A 31 3.53 -0.71 -3.32
N ALA A 32 2.99 -0.23 -4.45
CA ALA A 32 1.54 -0.09 -4.59
C ALA A 32 0.86 -1.48 -4.50
N PRO A 33 -0.37 -1.58 -3.97
CA PRO A 33 -1.11 -2.82 -4.01
C PRO A 33 -1.39 -3.24 -5.46
N PRO A 34 -1.50 -4.55 -5.75
CA PRO A 34 -1.85 -5.03 -7.08
C PRO A 34 -3.26 -4.58 -7.46
N SER A 35 -3.51 -4.33 -8.76
CA SER A 35 -4.86 -4.04 -9.26
C SER A 35 -5.73 -5.29 -9.41
N TYR A 36 -5.12 -6.49 -9.38
CA TYR A 36 -5.80 -7.77 -9.47
C TYR A 36 -5.35 -8.73 -8.36
N ALA A 37 -6.31 -9.41 -7.74
CA ALA A 37 -6.03 -10.47 -6.78
C ALA A 37 -7.02 -11.62 -6.90
N LYS A 38 -6.52 -12.86 -6.85
CA LYS A 38 -7.37 -14.06 -6.87
C LYS A 38 -6.79 -15.17 -6.00
N ILE A 39 -7.63 -15.78 -5.17
CA ILE A 39 -7.26 -16.95 -4.37
C ILE A 39 -6.81 -18.09 -5.29
N GLY A 40 -5.63 -18.65 -5.01
CA GLY A 40 -5.02 -19.72 -5.80
C GLY A 40 -4.14 -19.24 -6.97
N VAL A 41 -4.17 -17.95 -7.31
CA VAL A 41 -3.28 -17.33 -8.31
C VAL A 41 -2.30 -16.38 -7.63
N THR A 42 -2.80 -15.46 -6.82
CA THR A 42 -2.00 -14.52 -6.04
C THR A 42 -1.44 -15.24 -4.79
N PRO A 43 -0.16 -15.02 -4.41
CA PRO A 43 0.42 -15.64 -3.22
C PRO A 43 -0.40 -15.33 -1.96
N MET A 44 -0.64 -16.32 -1.11
CA MET A 44 -1.50 -16.15 0.07
C MET A 44 -1.01 -15.04 1.01
N ALA A 45 0.31 -14.93 1.21
CA ALA A 45 0.91 -13.86 2.02
C ALA A 45 0.68 -12.44 1.45
N VAL A 46 0.35 -12.32 0.17
CA VAL A 46 -0.11 -11.07 -0.44
C VAL A 46 -1.60 -10.89 -0.17
N CYS A 47 -2.43 -11.89 -0.49
CA CYS A 47 -3.87 -11.85 -0.24
C CYS A 47 -4.23 -11.47 1.20
N ASP A 48 -3.54 -12.05 2.19
CA ASP A 48 -3.77 -11.79 3.62
C ASP A 48 -3.50 -10.32 4.02
N ARG A 49 -2.73 -9.60 3.20
CA ARG A 49 -2.41 -8.19 3.39
C ARG A 49 -3.29 -7.26 2.56
N LEU A 50 -4.22 -7.77 1.76
CA LEU A 50 -5.11 -6.95 0.95
C LEU A 50 -6.45 -6.72 1.66
N ARG A 51 -7.03 -5.55 1.39
CA ARG A 51 -8.44 -5.27 1.64
C ARG A 51 -9.07 -4.75 0.35
N ILE A 52 -10.29 -5.21 0.09
CA ILE A 52 -11.05 -4.83 -1.08
C ILE A 52 -12.13 -3.88 -0.61
N ILE A 53 -12.08 -2.64 -1.06
CA ILE A 53 -12.93 -1.56 -0.60
C ILE A 53 -13.87 -1.15 -1.73
N ASP A 54 -15.15 -0.98 -1.43
CA ASP A 54 -16.09 -0.37 -2.36
C ASP A 54 -15.65 1.08 -2.62
N ALA A 55 -15.45 1.45 -3.89
CA ALA A 55 -14.92 2.77 -4.21
C ALA A 55 -15.93 3.88 -3.94
N GLU A 56 -17.23 3.57 -3.99
CA GLU A 56 -18.31 4.54 -3.81
C GLU A 56 -18.64 4.74 -2.33
N THR A 57 -18.79 3.65 -1.58
CA THR A 57 -19.20 3.73 -0.16
C THR A 57 -18.02 3.80 0.80
N GLY A 58 -16.85 3.29 0.39
CA GLY A 58 -15.70 3.13 1.27
C GLY A 58 -15.77 1.92 2.20
N ASP A 59 -16.79 1.07 2.05
CA ASP A 59 -16.97 -0.11 2.90
C ASP A 59 -16.05 -1.26 2.49
N LEU A 60 -15.68 -2.09 3.47
CA LEU A 60 -14.97 -3.33 3.22
C LEU A 60 -15.89 -4.34 2.53
N ILE A 61 -15.45 -4.87 1.39
CA ILE A 61 -16.09 -6.01 0.75
C ILE A 61 -15.50 -7.28 1.33
N GLU A 62 -16.31 -8.00 2.11
CA GLU A 62 -15.88 -9.21 2.78
C GLU A 62 -15.97 -10.46 1.88
N LYS A 63 -15.24 -11.51 2.29
CA LYS A 63 -15.30 -12.87 1.70
C LYS A 63 -15.00 -12.91 0.20
N VAL A 64 -14.17 -11.97 -0.27
CA VAL A 64 -13.74 -11.89 -1.67
C VAL A 64 -12.81 -13.04 -2.04
N ILE A 65 -13.02 -13.59 -3.24
CA ILE A 65 -12.27 -14.68 -3.85
C ILE A 65 -11.42 -14.14 -5.00
N GLU A 66 -11.98 -13.22 -5.78
CA GLU A 66 -11.33 -12.55 -6.91
C GLU A 66 -11.76 -11.08 -6.96
N ALA A 67 -10.80 -10.21 -7.22
CA ALA A 67 -11.01 -8.78 -7.39
C ALA A 67 -10.15 -8.26 -8.55
N ASP A 68 -10.75 -7.45 -9.41
CA ASP A 68 -10.08 -6.72 -10.49
C ASP A 68 -10.53 -5.26 -10.42
N ALA A 69 -9.65 -4.39 -9.93
CA ALA A 69 -9.95 -2.96 -9.79
C ALA A 69 -10.03 -2.25 -11.15
N ASP A 70 -9.29 -2.74 -12.16
CA ASP A 70 -9.29 -2.15 -13.49
C ASP A 70 -10.60 -2.46 -14.23
N LYS A 71 -11.20 -3.63 -13.97
CA LYS A 71 -12.50 -4.03 -14.55
C LYS A 71 -13.70 -3.74 -13.66
N GLY A 72 -13.49 -3.40 -12.39
CA GLY A 72 -14.57 -3.29 -11.40
C GLY A 72 -15.26 -4.64 -11.16
N LEU A 73 -14.50 -5.74 -11.14
CA LEU A 73 -15.03 -7.09 -10.91
C LEU A 73 -14.77 -7.51 -9.47
N VAL A 74 -15.79 -8.07 -8.82
CA VAL A 74 -15.65 -8.80 -7.56
C VAL A 74 -16.37 -10.14 -7.66
N VAL A 75 -15.67 -11.21 -7.30
CA VAL A 75 -16.27 -12.52 -7.03
C VAL A 75 -16.09 -12.81 -5.55
N ARG A 76 -17.17 -13.12 -4.85
CA ARG A 76 -17.15 -13.39 -3.40
C ARG A 76 -18.09 -14.52 -3.01
N TYR A 77 -17.89 -15.08 -1.83
CA TYR A 77 -18.85 -16.04 -1.28
C TYR A 77 -20.17 -15.35 -0.93
N LEU A 78 -21.28 -16.02 -1.24
CA LEU A 78 -22.59 -15.56 -0.80
C LEU A 78 -22.72 -15.77 0.71
N VAL A 79 -23.11 -14.71 1.42
CA VAL A 79 -23.43 -14.73 2.85
C VAL A 79 -24.89 -14.34 3.02
N GLU A 80 -25.66 -15.20 3.67
CA GLU A 80 -27.06 -14.95 4.07
C GLU A 80 -27.19 -15.26 5.56
N ASP A 81 -27.85 -14.37 6.31
CA ASP A 81 -28.03 -14.51 7.77
C ASP A 81 -26.72 -14.76 8.56
N GLY A 82 -25.61 -14.17 8.09
CA GLY A 82 -24.28 -14.32 8.69
C GLY A 82 -23.59 -15.66 8.38
N ALA A 83 -24.20 -16.52 7.58
CA ALA A 83 -23.65 -17.83 7.20
C ALA A 83 -23.27 -17.88 5.71
N LEU A 84 -22.20 -18.61 5.39
CA LEU A 84 -21.85 -18.91 4.01
C LEU A 84 -22.88 -19.86 3.40
N VAL A 85 -23.49 -19.45 2.30
CA VAL A 85 -24.49 -20.27 1.59
C VAL A 85 -23.79 -21.39 0.83
N ARG A 86 -24.39 -22.59 0.87
CA ARG A 86 -23.93 -23.75 0.12
C ARG A 86 -25.01 -24.27 -0.81
N ASP A 87 -24.58 -24.79 -1.95
CA ASP A 87 -25.39 -25.48 -2.94
C ASP A 87 -24.63 -26.73 -3.41
N ASP A 88 -25.27 -27.91 -3.37
CA ASP A 88 -24.67 -29.21 -3.69
C ASP A 88 -23.25 -29.43 -3.12
N ASN A 89 -23.10 -29.18 -1.82
CA ASN A 89 -21.85 -29.34 -1.07
C ASN A 89 -20.70 -28.41 -1.50
N ARG A 90 -21.00 -27.35 -2.25
CA ARG A 90 -20.06 -26.28 -2.64
C ARG A 90 -20.53 -24.95 -2.07
N PHE A 91 -19.60 -24.05 -1.76
CA PHE A 91 -19.98 -22.68 -1.38
C PHE A 91 -20.51 -21.94 -2.60
N LYS A 92 -21.65 -21.28 -2.44
CA LYS A 92 -22.22 -20.43 -3.48
C LYS A 92 -21.40 -19.14 -3.57
N THR A 93 -21.17 -18.70 -4.80
CA THR A 93 -20.45 -17.46 -5.08
C THR A 93 -21.36 -16.52 -5.86
N ILE A 94 -21.09 -15.24 -5.75
CA ILE A 94 -21.71 -14.20 -6.54
C ILE A 94 -20.64 -13.40 -7.26
N GLU A 95 -20.99 -12.95 -8.46
CA GLU A 95 -20.18 -12.04 -9.27
C GLU A 95 -20.88 -10.69 -9.30
N GLU A 96 -20.15 -9.64 -9.00
CA GLU A 96 -20.64 -8.27 -8.89
C GLU A 96 -19.73 -7.37 -9.74
N THR A 97 -20.34 -6.54 -10.58
CA THR A 97 -19.63 -5.47 -11.29
C THR A 97 -19.85 -4.16 -10.55
N ARG A 98 -18.80 -3.60 -9.94
CA ARG A 98 -18.81 -2.32 -9.23
C ARG A 98 -17.41 -1.73 -9.11
N ALA A 99 -17.33 -0.42 -8.92
CA ALA A 99 -16.04 0.25 -8.70
C ALA A 99 -15.44 -0.16 -7.35
N ILE A 100 -14.18 -0.59 -7.35
CA ILE A 100 -13.47 -1.04 -6.14
C ILE A 100 -12.07 -0.43 -6.06
N ARG A 101 -11.51 -0.45 -4.85
CA ARG A 101 -10.09 -0.18 -4.58
C ARG A 101 -9.48 -1.37 -3.86
N ILE A 102 -8.30 -1.77 -4.30
CA ILE A 102 -7.47 -2.73 -3.58
C ILE A 102 -6.45 -1.94 -2.79
N GLU A 103 -6.39 -2.17 -1.49
CA GLU A 103 -5.51 -1.45 -0.58
C GLU A 103 -4.70 -2.43 0.27
N TRP A 104 -3.50 -2.03 0.69
CA TRP A 104 -2.80 -2.75 1.74
C TRP A 104 -3.51 -2.56 3.09
N ARG A 105 -3.62 -3.63 3.86
CA ARG A 105 -4.00 -3.60 5.27
C ARG A 105 -2.89 -2.89 6.04
N THR A 106 -3.06 -1.60 6.31
CA THR A 106 -2.24 -0.87 7.29
C THR A 106 -2.76 -1.21 8.70
N GLY A 107 -1.94 -1.85 9.55
CA GLY A 107 -2.34 -2.23 10.92
C GLY A 107 -2.72 -0.99 11.76
N LYS A 108 -3.60 -1.00 12.78
CA LYS A 108 -4.26 -2.03 13.61
C LYS A 108 -5.79 -1.85 13.52
N GLN A 109 -6.46 -2.38 12.50
CA GLN A 109 -7.92 -2.54 12.60
C GLN A 109 -8.19 -3.90 13.22
N LYS A 110 -8.82 -3.90 14.41
CA LYS A 110 -9.37 -5.12 15.00
C LYS A 110 -10.40 -5.64 14.01
N ASP A 111 -10.12 -6.80 13.42
CA ASP A 111 -11.15 -7.60 12.76
C ASP A 111 -12.20 -7.92 13.83
N SER A 112 -13.34 -7.23 13.80
CA SER A 112 -14.51 -7.63 14.59
C SER A 112 -15.07 -8.88 13.92
N PHE A 113 -14.85 -10.02 14.57
CA PHE A 113 -15.47 -11.31 14.23
C PHE A 113 -16.97 -11.29 14.55
#